data_AF-A0A6G3C6K2-F1
#
_entry.id   AF-A0A6G3C6K2-F1
#
_cell.length_a   1.000
_cell.length_b   1.000
_cell.length_c   1.000
_cell.angle_alpha   90.00
_cell.angle_beta   90.00
_cell.angle_gamma   90.00
#
_symmetry.space_group_name_H-M   'P 1'
#
loop_
_entity.id
_entity.type
_entity.pdbx_description
1 polymer ?
#
loop_
_entity_poly.entity_id
_entity_poly.type
_entity_poly.pdbx_seq_one_letter_code
_entity_poly.pdbx_strand_id
1 'polypeptide(L)'
;SMVGLEPVKRQVRALSAQMRMARLREAQGLPAQAPKRHFVFSGPSGTGKTTVARLLGRVFAALGLLESDRLVEAQRSDLVGEYLG
;
A
#
# COMPACT_ATOMS: atom_id res chain seq x y z
N SER A 1 -3.27 -19.58 0.54
CA SER A 1 -3.24 -18.97 1.88
C SER A 1 -1.79 -18.58 2.21
N MET A 2 -1.52 -17.32 2.56
CA MET A 2 -0.20 -16.95 3.07
C MET A 2 -0.21 -17.12 4.58
N VAL A 3 0.59 -18.05 5.11
CA VAL A 3 0.74 -18.27 6.56
C VAL A 3 1.49 -17.07 7.14
N GLY A 4 1.02 -16.52 8.26
CA GLY A 4 1.59 -15.30 8.86
C GLY A 4 1.01 -13.98 8.30
N LEU A 5 1.72 -12.87 8.57
CA LEU A 5 1.39 -11.49 8.16
C LEU A 5 0.03 -10.93 8.65
N GLU A 6 -0.44 -11.36 9.82
CA GLU A 6 -1.72 -10.87 10.35
C GLU A 6 -1.82 -9.32 10.45
N PRO A 7 -0.74 -8.57 10.79
CA PRO A 7 -0.78 -7.11 10.74
C PRO A 7 -1.11 -6.56 9.35
N VAL A 8 -0.53 -7.14 8.30
CA VAL A 8 -0.77 -6.75 6.90
C VAL A 8 -2.22 -7.05 6.52
N LYS A 9 -2.72 -8.25 6.86
CA LYS A 9 -4.10 -8.64 6.57
C LYS A 9 -5.11 -7.73 7.27
N ARG A 10 -4.88 -7.37 8.54
CA ARG A 10 -5.71 -6.39 9.25
C ARG A 10 -5.73 -5.04 8.54
N GLN A 11 -4.56 -4.57 8.10
CA GLN A 11 -4.45 -3.30 7.41
C GLN A 11 -5.19 -3.29 6.06
N VAL A 12 -5.06 -4.36 5.27
CA VAL A 12 -5.80 -4.54 4.01
C VAL A 12 -7.32 -4.52 4.24
N ARG A 13 -7.80 -5.24 5.26
CA ARG A 13 -9.23 -5.26 5.62
C ARG A 13 -9.73 -3.87 6.01
N ALA A 14 -8.94 -3.14 6.82
CA ALA A 14 -9.28 -1.78 7.24
C ALA A 14 -9.39 -0.82 6.04
N LEU A 15 -8.43 -0.85 5.12
CA LEU A 15 -8.46 -0.02 3.89
C LEU A 15 -9.63 -0.39 2.99
N SER A 16 -9.94 -1.68 2.86
CA SER A 16 -11.08 -2.15 2.06
C SER A 16 -12.41 -1.63 2.63
N ALA A 17 -12.57 -1.65 3.95
CA ALA A 17 -13.74 -1.12 4.63
C ALA A 17 -13.85 0.40 4.47
N GLN A 18 -12.75 1.13 4.62
CA GLN A 18 -12.69 2.59 4.39
C GLN A 18 -13.10 2.94 2.96
N MET A 19 -12.60 2.20 1.96
CA MET A 19 -12.97 2.43 0.57
C MET A 19 -14.44 2.15 0.29
N ARG A 20 -15.01 1.11 0.89
CA ARG A 20 -16.44 0.83 0.79
C ARG A 20 -17.26 1.98 1.37
N MET A 21 -16.87 2.51 2.52
CA MET A 21 -17.55 3.65 3.14
C MET A 21 -17.40 4.94 2.32
N ALA A 22 -16.22 5.19 1.77
CA ALA A 22 -15.98 6.34 0.89
C ALA A 22 -16.91 6.31 -0.32
N ARG A 23 -17.02 5.16 -1.01
CA ARG A 23 -17.94 4.99 -2.15
C ARG A 23 -19.41 5.20 -1.76
N LEU A 24 -19.84 4.70 -0.60
CA LEU A 24 -21.21 4.93 -0.12
C LEU A 24 -21.49 6.41 0.18
N ARG A 25 -20.52 7.11 0.76
CA ARG A 25 -20.62 8.55 1.01
C ARG A 25 -20.69 9.34 -0.28
N GLU A 26 -19.82 9.05 -1.24
CA GLU A 26 -19.83 9.67 -2.58
C GLU A 26 -21.18 9.46 -3.29
N ALA A 27 -21.74 8.24 -3.24
CA ALA A 27 -23.05 7.94 -3.82
C ALA A 27 -24.21 8.72 -3.18
N GLN A 28 -24.02 9.23 -1.95
CA GLN A 28 -24.99 10.05 -1.23
C GLN A 28 -24.67 11.55 -1.30
N GLY A 29 -23.68 11.96 -2.10
CA GLY A 29 -23.22 13.36 -2.18
C GLY A 29 -22.50 13.85 -0.90
N LEU A 30 -22.10 12.94 -0.01
CA LEU A 30 -21.38 13.26 1.21
C LEU A 30 -19.87 13.30 0.93
N PRO A 31 -19.12 14.20 1.59
CA PRO A 31 -17.67 14.27 1.41
C PRO A 31 -17.03 12.96 1.84
N ALA A 32 -16.11 12.41 1.05
CA ALA A 32 -15.29 11.26 1.39
C ALA A 32 -13.82 11.65 1.39
N GLN A 33 -13.08 11.24 2.40
CA GLN A 33 -11.64 11.49 2.47
C GLN A 33 -10.91 10.28 1.90
N ALA A 34 -9.94 10.53 1.00
CA ALA A 34 -9.09 9.47 0.48
C ALA A 34 -8.26 8.86 1.63
N PRO A 35 -8.16 7.52 1.72
CA PRO A 35 -7.35 6.89 2.75
C PRO A 35 -5.85 7.19 2.53
N LYS A 36 -5.09 7.29 3.62
CA LYS A 36 -3.62 7.38 3.58
C LYS A 36 -3.02 6.09 3.01
N ARG A 37 -2.02 6.20 2.13
CA ARG A 37 -1.51 5.07 1.31
C ARG A 37 -0.04 4.73 1.53
N HIS A 38 0.61 5.31 2.53
CA HIS A 38 2.02 5.06 2.83
C HIS A 38 2.19 4.04 3.95
N PHE A 39 3.16 3.13 3.79
CA PHE A 39 3.46 2.06 4.73
C PHE A 39 4.95 2.09 5.08
N VAL A 40 5.26 1.73 6.33
CA VAL A 40 6.62 1.45 6.77
C VAL A 40 6.69 -0.04 7.09
N PHE A 41 7.60 -0.76 6.44
CA PHE A 41 7.92 -2.15 6.76
C PHE A 41 9.22 -2.19 7.53
N SER A 42 9.14 -2.45 8.83
CA SER A 42 10.31 -2.53 9.72
C SER A 42 10.59 -3.98 10.13
N GLY A 43 11.88 -4.29 10.36
CA GLY A 43 12.35 -5.59 10.83
C GLY A 43 13.72 -5.97 10.25
N PRO A 44 14.38 -7.03 10.78
CA PRO A 44 15.69 -7.51 10.33
C PRO A 44 15.77 -7.78 8.82
N SER A 45 16.98 -7.79 8.23
CA SER A 45 17.17 -8.22 6.84
C SER A 45 16.64 -9.66 6.64
N GLY A 46 16.17 -9.98 5.44
CA GLY A 46 15.66 -11.33 5.11
C GLY A 46 14.23 -11.64 5.59
N THR A 47 13.53 -10.76 6.33
CA THR A 47 12.16 -11.02 6.83
C THR A 47 11.04 -10.79 5.79
N GLY A 48 11.37 -10.75 4.51
CA GLY A 48 10.36 -10.70 3.43
C GLY A 48 9.67 -9.34 3.22
N LYS A 49 10.22 -8.22 3.71
CA LYS A 49 9.65 -6.87 3.54
C LYS A 49 9.28 -6.55 2.08
N THR A 50 10.18 -6.82 1.14
CA THR A 50 9.94 -6.61 -0.30
C THR A 50 8.80 -7.50 -0.83
N THR A 51 8.73 -8.74 -0.37
CA THR A 51 7.64 -9.67 -0.71
C THR A 51 6.29 -9.14 -0.24
N VAL A 52 6.23 -8.59 0.98
CA VAL A 52 5.02 -7.96 1.52
C VAL A 52 4.62 -6.72 0.71
N ALA A 53 5.58 -5.87 0.35
CA ALA A 53 5.31 -4.68 -0.46
C ALA A 53 4.70 -5.05 -1.83
N ARG A 54 5.26 -6.06 -2.50
CA ARG A 54 4.73 -6.56 -3.78
C ARG A 54 3.31 -7.13 -3.64
N LEU A 55 3.04 -7.88 -2.58
CA LEU A 55 1.71 -8.41 -2.30
C LEU A 55 0.69 -7.29 -2.08
N LEU A 56 1.06 -6.26 -1.31
CA LEU A 56 0.20 -5.11 -1.07
C LEU A 56 -0.10 -4.33 -2.35
N GLY A 57 0.89 -4.15 -3.23
CA GLY A 57 0.68 -3.54 -4.55
C GLY A 57 -0.39 -4.27 -5.36
N ARG A 58 -0.33 -5.60 -5.42
CA ARG A 58 -1.34 -6.44 -6.08
C ARG A 58 -2.72 -6.30 -5.46
N VAL A 59 -2.80 -6.31 -4.14
CA VAL A 59 -4.07 -6.15 -3.42
C VAL A 59 -4.68 -4.77 -3.70
N PHE A 60 -3.89 -3.71 -3.68
CA PHE A 60 -4.38 -2.36 -3.95
C PHE A 60 -4.82 -2.17 -5.40
N ALA A 61 -4.07 -2.69 -6.37
CA ALA A 61 -4.50 -2.70 -7.76
C ALA A 61 -5.85 -3.44 -7.93
N ALA A 62 -5.98 -4.62 -7.32
CA ALA A 62 -7.22 -5.40 -7.36
C ALA A 62 -8.42 -4.70 -6.68
N LEU A 63 -8.18 -3.83 -5.70
CA LEU A 63 -9.21 -3.03 -5.03
C LEU A 63 -9.52 -1.70 -5.78
N GLY A 64 -8.79 -1.39 -6.86
CA GLY A 64 -8.88 -0.13 -7.59
C GLY A 64 -8.27 1.07 -6.86
N LEU A 65 -7.36 0.80 -5.91
CA LEU A 65 -6.62 1.83 -5.15
C LEU A 65 -5.36 2.31 -5.87
N LEU A 66 -4.81 1.48 -6.75
CA LEU A 66 -3.70 1.79 -7.64
C LEU A 66 -4.11 1.46 -9.07
N GLU A 67 -3.57 2.19 -10.03
CA GLU A 67 -3.77 1.93 -11.46
C GLU A 67 -3.07 0.65 -11.92
N SER A 68 -1.97 0.26 -11.25
CA SER A 68 -1.24 -0.98 -11.52
C SER A 68 -0.62 -1.57 -10.25
N ASP A 69 -0.22 -2.83 -10.31
CA ASP A 69 0.51 -3.52 -9.23
C ASP A 69 2.03 -3.36 -9.33
N ARG A 70 2.51 -2.48 -10.23
CA ARG A 70 3.93 -2.27 -10.48
C ARG A 70 4.63 -1.77 -9.21
N LEU A 71 5.58 -2.56 -8.72
CA LEU A 71 6.48 -2.17 -7.64
C LEU A 71 7.76 -1.58 -8.23
N VAL A 72 8.05 -0.32 -7.92
CA VAL A 72 9.36 0.29 -8.14
C VAL A 72 10.16 0.13 -6.85
N GLU A 73 11.27 -0.58 -6.93
CA GLU A 73 12.23 -0.70 -5.83
C GLU A 73 13.32 0.34 -6.06
N ALA A 74 13.59 1.16 -5.04
CA ALA A 74 14.60 2.21 -5.09
C ALA A 74 15.45 2.16 -3.81
N GLN A 75 16.74 2.41 -3.97
CA GLN A 75 17.71 2.59 -2.91
C GLN A 75 18.16 4.06 -2.86
N ARG A 76 18.95 4.40 -1.84
CA ARG A 76 19.47 5.77 -1.68
C ARG A 76 20.22 6.25 -2.92
N SER A 77 21.01 5.39 -3.55
CA SER A 77 21.78 5.71 -4.77
C SER A 77 20.90 6.09 -5.95
N ASP A 78 19.68 5.55 -6.03
CA ASP A 78 18.76 5.83 -7.14
C ASP A 78 18.09 7.21 -6.99
N LEU A 79 18.20 7.83 -5.81
CA LEU A 79 17.51 9.06 -5.44
C LEU A 79 18.45 10.24 -5.16
N VAL A 80 19.77 10.03 -5.23
CA VAL A 80 20.79 11.05 -4.92
C VAL A 80 21.85 11.05 -6.04
N GLY A 81 21.97 12.16 -6.78
CA GLY A 81 23.02 12.36 -7.78
C GLY A 81 24.36 12.79 -7.19
N GLU A 82 25.46 12.60 -7.94
CA GLU A 82 26.83 12.99 -7.53
C GLU A 82 27.04 14.51 -7.39
N TYR A 83 26.19 15.32 -8.03
CA TYR A 83 26.22 16.77 -7.92
C TYR A 83 24.94 17.24 -7.22
N LEU A 84 25.13 17.97 -6.12
CA LEU A 84 24.08 18.80 -5.54
C LEU A 84 23.73 19.88 -6.57
N GLY A 85 22.44 20.11 -6.79
CA GLY A 85 21.97 21.26 -7.57
C GLY A 85 22.48 22.57 -7.00
#